data_AF-A0AAD7HMM8-F1
#
_entry.id   AF-A0AAD7HMM8-F1
#
_cell.length_a   1.000
_cell.length_b   1.000
_cell.length_c   1.000
_cell.angle_alpha   90.00
_cell.angle_beta   90.00
_cell.angle_gamma   90.00
#
_symmetry.space_group_name_H-M   'P 1'
#
loop_
_entity.id
_entity.type
_entity.pdbx_description
1 polymer ?
#
loop_
_entity_poly.entity_id
_entity_poly.type
_entity_poly.pdbx_seq_one_letter_code
_entity_poly.pdbx_strand_id
1 'polypeptide(L)' 'KSQLITMQSSLVLNGAYCNVVRGQLAAQEENRKKKTKGRLVGDGLPCLLTSAAFVERVIAF' A
#
# COMPACT_ATOMS: atom_id res chain seq x y z
N LYS A 1 -1.07 -11.13 39.36
CA LYS A 1 -1.77 -9.87 38.98
C LYS A 1 -0.95 -9.03 38.00
N SER A 2 0.34 -8.77 38.23
CA SER A 2 1.18 -7.97 37.31
C SER A 2 1.27 -8.52 35.89
N GLN A 3 1.48 -9.83 35.71
CA GLN A 3 1.58 -10.44 34.37
C GLN A 3 0.31 -10.27 33.52
N LEU A 4 -0.87 -10.37 34.15
CA LEU A 4 -2.16 -10.12 33.48
C LEU A 4 -2.27 -8.67 33.01
N ILE A 5 -1.84 -7.73 33.85
CA ILE A 5 -1.83 -6.30 33.51
C ILE A 5 -0.86 -6.04 32.35
N THR A 6 0.36 -6.59 32.41
CA THR A 6 1.34 -6.47 31.32
C THR A 6 0.78 -6.99 30.00
N MET A 7 0.18 -8.18 30.01
CA MET A 7 -0.42 -8.76 28.80
C MET A 7 -1.54 -7.89 28.24
N GLN A 8 -2.42 -7.37 29.10
CA GLN A 8 -3.48 -6.45 28.68
C GLN A 8 -2.91 -5.15 28.10
N SER A 9 -1.90 -4.55 28.74
CA SER A 9 -1.22 -3.35 28.25
C SER A 9 -0.56 -3.59 26.88
N SER A 10 0.09 -4.74 26.68
CA SER A 10 0.68 -5.10 25.39
C SER A 10 -0.37 -5.26 24.30
N LEU A 11 -1.54 -5.84 24.59
CA LEU A 11 -2.62 -5.98 23.62
C LEU A 11 -3.18 -4.62 23.20
N VAL A 12 -3.40 -3.71 24.16
CA VAL A 12 -3.87 -2.35 23.89
C VAL A 12 -2.85 -1.60 23.03
N LEU A 13 -1.56 -1.66 23.39
CA LEU A 13 -0.51 -0.97 22.64
C LEU A 13 -0.37 -1.51 21.21
N ASN A 14 -0.41 -2.83 21.03
CA ASN A 14 -0.38 -3.44 19.71
C ASN A 14 -1.60 -3.05 18.87
N GLY A 15 -2.79 -3.02 19.47
CA GLY A 15 -4.01 -2.56 18.80
C GLY A 15 -3.88 -1.12 18.30
N ALA A 16 -3.42 -0.22 19.16
CA ALA A 16 -3.17 1.18 18.81
C ALA A 16 -2.12 1.31 17.69
N TYR A 17 -0.99 0.62 17.82
CA TYR A 17 0.08 0.63 16.82
C TYR A 17 -0.41 0.13 15.45
N CYS A 18 -1.09 -1.02 15.42
CA CYS A 18 -1.63 -1.58 14.18
C CYS A 18 -2.63 -0.62 13.51
N ASN A 19 -3.42 0.13 14.28
CA ASN A 19 -4.33 1.13 13.72
C ASN A 19 -3.58 2.29 13.06
N VAL A 20 -2.49 2.77 13.67
CA VAL A 20 -1.63 3.79 13.06
C VAL A 20 -1.01 3.28 11.76
N VAL A 21 -0.43 2.08 11.77
CA VAL A 21 0.20 1.47 10.59
C VAL A 21 -0.81 1.29 9.46
N ARG A 22 -2.03 0.82 9.76
CA ARG A 22 -3.10 0.71 8.77
C ARG A 22 -3.49 2.06 8.18
N GLY A 23 -3.58 3.10 9.00
CA GLY A 23 -3.87 4.46 8.52
C GLY A 23 -2.79 4.99 7.57
N GLN A 24 -1.51 4.78 7.93
CA GLN A 24 -0.37 5.16 7.08
C GLN A 24 -0.38 4.38 5.76
N LEU A 25 -0.63 3.07 5.81
CA LEU A 25 -0.71 2.22 4.64
C LEU A 25 -1.85 2.68 3.71
N ALA A 26 -3.04 2.91 4.24
CA ALA A 26 -4.18 3.41 3.46
C ALA A 26 -3.86 4.76 2.79
N ALA A 27 -3.24 5.69 3.52
CA ALA A 27 -2.81 6.97 2.96
C ALA A 27 -1.75 6.78 1.85
N GLN A 28 -0.80 5.87 2.04
CA GLN A 28 0.22 5.56 1.04
C GLN A 28 -0.39 4.94 -0.22
N GLU A 29 -1.33 4.00 -0.07
CA GLU A 29 -2.01 3.35 -1.18
C GLU A 29 -2.86 4.34 -1.99
N GLU A 30 -3.63 5.20 -1.32
CA GLU A 30 -4.38 6.28 -1.98
C GLU A 30 -3.46 7.23 -2.76
N ASN A 31 -2.32 7.58 -2.18
CA ASN A 31 -1.31 8.38 -2.88
C ASN A 31 -0.66 7.62 -4.05
N ARG A 32 -0.42 6.31 -3.94
CA ARG A 32 0.07 5.48 -5.05
C ARG A 32 -0.94 5.43 -6.19
N LYS A 33 -2.23 5.21 -5.91
CA LYS A 33 -3.32 5.24 -6.91
C LYS A 33 -3.39 6.59 -7.64
N LYS A 34 -3.16 7.70 -6.93
CA LYS A 34 -3.08 9.03 -7.55
C LYS A 34 -1.86 9.17 -8.47
N LYS A 35 -0.69 8.66 -8.05
CA LYS A 35 0.55 8.69 -8.85
C LYS A 35 0.53 7.77 -10.07
N THR A 36 -0.25 6.69 -10.03
CA THR A 36 -0.42 5.78 -11.17
C THR A 36 -1.34 6.35 -12.25
N LYS A 37 -2.19 7.33 -11.91
CA LYS A 37 -3.10 7.99 -12.85
C LYS A 37 -2.29 8.89 -13.81
N GLY A 38 -2.36 8.62 -15.11
CA GLY A 38 -1.61 9.36 -16.13
C GLY A 38 -0.20 8.83 -16.40
N ARG A 39 0.15 7.63 -15.92
CA ARG A 39 1.36 6.89 -16.35
C ARG A 39 0.98 5.63 -17.12
N LEU A 40 1.69 5.37 -18.22
CA LEU A 40 1.55 4.13 -19.00
C LEU A 40 1.87 2.88 -18.15
N VAL A 41 2.84 3.01 -17.24
CA VAL A 41 3.24 2.00 -16.25
C VAL A 41 3.03 2.57 -14.85
N GLY A 42 2.09 1.98 -14.11
CA GLY A 42 1.56 2.58 -12.87
C GLY A 42 2.56 2.62 -11.71
N ASP A 43 3.38 1.59 -11.52
CA ASP A 43 4.31 1.49 -10.40
C ASP A 43 5.58 2.36 -10.57
N GLY A 44 5.80 2.89 -11.77
CA GLY A 44 6.97 3.72 -12.10
C GLY A 44 8.28 2.94 -12.17
N LEU A 45 8.23 1.61 -12.17
CA LEU A 45 9.39 0.75 -12.36
C LEU A 45 9.52 0.37 -13.84
N PRO A 46 10.74 0.19 -14.36
CA PRO A 46 10.92 -0.34 -15.71
C PRO A 46 10.31 -1.75 -15.81
N CYS A 47 9.34 -1.93 -16.71
CA CYS A 47 8.77 -3.23 -17.03
C CYS A 47 9.11 -3.61 -18.47
N LEU A 48 9.55 -4.85 -18.69
CA LEU A 48 9.74 -5.41 -20.02
C LEU A 48 8.41 -5.98 -20.52
N LEU A 49 7.71 -5.21 -21.36
CA LEU A 49 6.49 -5.66 -22.02
C LEU A 49 6.82 -6.27 -23.37
N THR A 50 6.04 -7.27 -23.79
CA THR A 50 6.01 -7.69 -25.19
C THR A 50 5.42 -6.57 -26.05
N SER A 51 5.72 -6.57 -27.35
CA SER A 51 5.22 -5.55 -28.28
C SER A 51 3.69 -5.43 -28.24
N ALA A 52 2.97 -6.56 -28.24
CA ALA A 52 1.51 -6.58 -28.16
C ALA A 52 1.00 -5.96 -26.83
N ALA A 53 1.57 -6.37 -25.70
CA ALA A 53 1.18 -5.86 -24.38
C ALA A 53 1.45 -4.36 -24.22
N PHE A 54 2.51 -3.85 -24.86
CA PHE A 54 2.78 -2.42 -24.90
C PHE A 54 1.72 -1.67 -25.70
N VAL A 55 1.40 -2.13 -26.92
CA VAL A 55 0.41 -1.50 -27.80
C VAL A 55 -0.96 -1.46 -27.15
N GLU A 56 -1.43 -2.58 -26.59
CA GLU A 56 -2.71 -2.64 -25.86
C GLU A 56 -2.75 -1.63 -24.72
N ARG A 57 -1.65 -1.50 -23.98
CA ARG A 57 -1.56 -0.58 -22.85
C ARG A 57 -1.53 0.88 -23.25
N VAL A 58 -0.96 1.22 -24.41
CA VAL A 58 -0.99 2.56 -25.00
C VAL A 58 -2.39 2.90 -25.51
N ILE A 59 -3.12 1.94 -26.09
CA ILE A 59 -4.51 2.15 -26.55
C ILE A 59 -5.46 2.37 -25.36
N ALA A 60 -5.26 1.66 -24.26
CA ALA A 60 -6.07 1.76 -23.05
C ALA A 60 -5.73 2.98 -22.17
N PHE A 61 -4.63 3.67 -22.46
CA PHE A 61 -4.15 4.85 -21.74
C PHE A 61 -4.86 6.12 -22.20
#